data_AF-A0A920EMK0-F1
#
_entry.id   AF-A0A920EMK0-F1
#
_cell.length_a   1.000
_cell.length_b   1.000
_cell.length_c   1.000
_cell.angle_alpha   90.00
_cell.angle_beta   90.00
_cell.angle_gamma   90.00
#
_symmetry.space_group_name_H-M   'P 1'
#
loop_
_entity.id
_entity.type
_entity.pdbx_description
1 polymer ?
#
loop_
_entity_poly.entity_id
_entity_poly.type
_entity_poly.pdbx_seq_one_letter_code
_entity_poly.pdbx_strand_id
1 'polypeptide(L)' 'MEPEDSDWKGARGMVTDYFEKEVVQKENLSLNGWQGYLCGPPPMVDAAGECLTKNGISEDEIFYDKFTDASNS' A
#
# COMPACT_ATOMS: atom_id res chain seq x y z
N MET A 1 15.73 6.38 4.56
CA MET A 1 14.97 5.66 5.59
C MET A 1 15.17 6.36 6.91
N GLU A 2 14.26 6.17 7.85
CA GLU A 2 14.40 6.77 9.17
C GLU A 2 15.63 6.20 9.91
N PRO A 3 16.42 7.02 10.64
CA PRO A 3 17.60 6.57 11.37
C PRO A 3 17.30 5.50 12.42
N GLU A 4 18.23 4.56 12.63
CA GLU A 4 18.09 3.49 13.64
C GLU A 4 18.02 4.02 15.07
N ASP A 5 18.69 5.14 15.36
CA ASP A 5 18.65 5.84 16.65
C ASP A 5 17.45 6.81 16.80
N SER A 6 16.46 6.72 15.92
CA SER A 6 15.23 7.52 16.04
C SER A 6 14.31 6.93 17.13
N ASP A 7 13.68 7.80 17.92
CA ASP A 7 12.63 7.48 18.91
C ASP A 7 11.33 6.94 18.29
N TRP A 8 11.29 6.74 16.97
CA TRP A 8 10.14 6.18 16.29
C TRP A 8 9.88 4.73 16.69
N LYS A 9 8.66 4.52 17.18
CA LYS A 9 8.13 3.24 17.63
C LYS A 9 7.20 2.59 16.60
N GLY A 10 6.98 3.24 15.47
CA GLY A 10 6.13 2.73 14.40
C GLY A 10 6.85 1.69 13.54
N ALA A 11 6.10 1.11 12.61
CA ALA A 11 6.67 0.18 11.63
C ALA A 11 7.67 0.89 10.70
N ARG A 12 8.67 0.14 10.26
CA ARG A 12 9.68 0.56 9.29
C ARG A 12 9.70 -0.45 8.14
N GLY A 13 9.95 0.03 6.92
CA GLY A 13 9.95 -0.79 5.71
C GLY A 13 8.83 -0.37 4.74
N MET A 14 8.42 -1.30 3.86
CA MET A 14 7.33 -1.03 2.93
C MET A 14 5.98 -1.12 3.62
N VAL A 15 5.10 -0.16 3.31
CA VAL A 15 3.74 -0.12 3.86
C VAL A 15 2.91 -1.36 3.52
N THR A 16 3.15 -1.94 2.35
CA THR A 16 2.50 -3.17 1.87
C THR A 16 2.82 -4.37 2.75
N ASP A 17 4.07 -4.50 3.21
CA ASP A 17 4.49 -5.58 4.10
C ASP A 17 3.84 -5.47 5.48
N TYR A 18 3.76 -4.24 5.99
CA TYR A 18 3.08 -3.97 7.26
C TYR A 18 1.58 -4.25 7.17
N PHE A 19 0.94 -3.79 6.10
CA PHE A 19 -0.48 -4.01 5.86
C PHE A 19 -0.82 -5.50 5.76
N GLU A 20 -0.05 -6.27 4.98
CA GLU A 20 -0.32 -7.71 4.82
C GLU A 20 -0.18 -8.46 6.16
N LYS A 21 0.88 -8.17 6.93
CA LYS A 21 1.14 -8.88 8.20
C LYS A 21 0.21 -8.45 9.33
N GLU A 22 0.10 -7.15 9.58
CA GLU A 22 -0.56 -6.65 10.79
C GLU A 22 -2.05 -6.37 10.60
N VAL A 23 -2.52 -6.20 9.36
CA VAL A 23 -3.95 -5.98 9.08
C VAL A 23 -4.57 -7.25 8.53
N VAL A 24 -4.09 -7.75 7.38
CA VAL A 24 -4.79 -8.85 6.70
C VAL A 24 -4.61 -10.17 7.43
N GLN A 25 -3.37 -10.58 7.69
CA GLN A 25 -3.08 -11.88 8.31
C GLN A 25 -3.51 -11.93 9.78
N LYS A 26 -3.22 -10.88 10.55
CA LYS A 26 -3.49 -10.84 11.98
C LYS A 26 -4.98 -10.78 12.33
N GLU A 27 -5.75 -9.99 11.58
CA GLU A 27 -7.21 -9.88 11.78
C GLU A 27 -8.00 -10.90 10.96
N ASN A 28 -7.31 -11.74 10.15
CA ASN A 28 -7.90 -12.71 9.22
C ASN A 28 -9.01 -12.09 8.35
N LEU A 29 -8.75 -10.88 7.85
CA LEU A 29 -9.69 -10.07 7.07
C LEU A 29 -9.74 -10.55 5.62
N SER A 30 -10.96 -10.69 5.08
CA SER A 30 -11.17 -10.77 3.64
C SER A 30 -11.53 -9.38 3.12
N LEU A 31 -10.77 -8.88 2.15
CA LEU A 31 -11.00 -7.55 1.55
C LEU A 31 -12.03 -7.59 0.41
N ASN A 32 -12.77 -8.68 0.27
CA ASN A 32 -13.80 -8.82 -0.78
C ASN A 32 -14.86 -7.72 -0.63
N GLY A 33 -15.10 -6.95 -1.69
CA GLY A 33 -16.05 -5.84 -1.71
C GLY A 33 -15.53 -4.54 -1.09
N TRP A 34 -14.23 -4.45 -0.81
CA TRP A 34 -13.59 -3.20 -0.39
C TRP A 34 -13.08 -2.42 -1.58
N GLN A 35 -12.80 -1.13 -1.37
CA GLN A 35 -12.20 -0.24 -2.36
C GLN A 35 -10.81 0.18 -1.90
N GLY A 36 -9.84 0.11 -2.82
CA GLY A 36 -8.47 0.56 -2.62
C GLY A 36 -8.29 1.97 -3.14
N TYR A 37 -7.73 2.86 -2.33
CA TYR A 37 -7.34 4.22 -2.77
C TYR A 37 -5.85 4.40 -2.53
N LEU A 38 -5.09 4.52 -3.62
CA LEU A 38 -3.63 4.59 -3.60
C LEU A 38 -3.16 5.94 -4.14
N CYS A 39 -2.18 6.54 -3.49
CA CYS A 39 -1.58 7.79 -3.95
C CYS A 39 -0.08 7.76 -3.64
N GLY A 40 0.76 8.04 -4.63
CA GLY A 40 2.20 8.07 -4.39
C GLY A 40 3.06 7.80 -5.64
N PRO A 41 4.36 7.53 -5.43
CA PRO A 41 5.26 7.24 -6.53
C PRO A 41 4.85 5.94 -7.25
N PRO A 42 5.02 5.84 -8.58
CA PRO A 42 4.62 4.67 -9.36
C PRO A 42 5.01 3.31 -8.74
N PRO A 43 6.27 3.07 -8.30
CA PRO A 43 6.64 1.77 -7.72
C PRO A 43 5.90 1.43 -6.42
N MET A 44 5.47 2.43 -5.63
CA MET A 44 4.67 2.19 -4.43
C MET A 44 3.24 1.81 -4.80
N VAL A 45 2.64 2.53 -5.75
CA VAL A 45 1.26 2.29 -6.19
C VAL A 45 1.13 0.90 -6.80
N ASP A 46 2.09 0.49 -7.63
CA ASP A 46 2.10 -0.83 -8.25
C ASP A 46 2.20 -1.95 -7.20
N ALA A 47 3.13 -1.84 -6.24
CA ALA A 47 3.26 -2.81 -5.16
C ALA A 47 2.01 -2.87 -4.27
N ALA A 48 1.37 -1.73 -4.00
CA ALA A 48 0.16 -1.67 -3.19
C ALA A 48 -1.06 -2.24 -3.93
N GLY A 49 -1.19 -2.00 -5.24
CA GLY A 49 -2.25 -2.58 -6.06
C GLY A 49 -2.18 -4.11 -6.10
N GLU A 50 -0.99 -4.66 -6.30
CA GLU A 50 -0.78 -6.12 -6.26
C GLU A 50 -1.14 -6.70 -4.88
N CYS A 51 -0.71 -6.03 -3.80
CA CYS A 51 -1.03 -6.46 -2.43
C CYS A 51 -2.54 -6.46 -2.17
N LEU A 52 -3.26 -5.41 -2.54
CA LEU A 52 -4.71 -5.31 -2.35
C LEU A 52 -5.46 -6.37 -3.17
N THR A 53 -5.07 -6.55 -4.43
CA THR A 53 -5.67 -7.55 -5.34
C THR A 53 -5.49 -8.97 -4.81
N LYS A 54 -4.28 -9.31 -4.36
CA LYS A 54 -3.96 -10.61 -3.74
C LYS A 54 -4.82 -10.91 -2.51
N ASN A 55 -5.22 -9.87 -1.77
CA ASN A 55 -6.00 -10.00 -0.54
C ASN A 55 -7.53 -9.87 -0.74
N GLY A 56 -7.99 -9.76 -1.99
CA GLY A 56 -9.41 -9.90 -2.36
C GLY A 56 -10.11 -8.65 -2.88
N ILE A 57 -9.41 -7.52 -2.99
CA ILE A 57 -9.98 -6.34 -3.67
C ILE A 57 -10.00 -6.59 -5.17
N SER A 58 -11.12 -6.34 -5.84
CA SER A 58 -11.20 -6.43 -7.30
C SER A 58 -10.37 -5.30 -7.94
N GLU A 59 -9.68 -5.57 -9.04
CA GLU A 59 -8.89 -4.56 -9.75
C GLU A 59 -9.71 -3.33 -10.14
N ASP A 60 -10.98 -3.53 -10.51
CA ASP A 60 -11.95 -2.47 -10.84
C ASP A 60 -12.26 -1.54 -9.65
N GLU A 61 -12.01 -1.99 -8.42
CA GLU A 61 -12.23 -1.25 -7.17
C GLU A 61 -10.92 -0.69 -6.59
N ILE A 62 -9.81 -0.74 -7.34
CA ILE A 62 -8.54 -0.12 -6.98
C ILE A 62 -8.36 1.18 -7.77
N PHE A 63 -8.54 2.29 -7.08
CA PHE A 63 -8.31 3.63 -7.59
C PHE A 63 -6.94 4.10 -7.19
N TYR A 64 -6.18 4.66 -8.13
CA TYR A 64 -4.85 5.17 -7.85
C TYR A 64 -4.55 6.49 -8.53
N ASP A 65 -3.78 7.32 -7.83
CA ASP A 65 -3.16 8.52 -8.37
C ASP A 65 -1.64 8.38 -8.29
N LYS A 66 -1.02 8.16 -9.44
CA LYS A 66 0.44 8.07 -9.55
C LYS A 66 0.96 9.49 -9.67
N PHE A 67 1.89 9.85 -8.78
CA PHE A 67 2.69 11.07 -8.95
C PHE A 67 3.54 10.92 -10.21
N THR A 68 2.96 11.32 -11.34
CA THR A 68 3.67 11.56 -12.57
C THR A 68 4.27 12.95 -12.43
N ASP A 69 5.60 13.00 -12.40
CA ASP A 69 6.34 14.24 -12.38
C ASP A 69 5.81 15.14 -13.50
N ALA A 70 5.48 16.40 -13.19
CA ALA A 70 5.08 17.41 -14.20
C ALA A 70 6.25 17.82 -15.11
N SER A 71 7.28 16.97 -15.24
CA SER A 71 8.46 17.15 -16.07
C SER A 71 8.21 16.86 -17.56
N ASN A 72 6.96 16.75 -18.00
CA ASN A 72 6.56 16.83 -19.40
C ASN A 72 5.48 17.91 -19.58
N SER A 73 5.91 19.18 -19.56
CA SER A 73 5.25 20.31 -20.23
C SER A 73 6.29 21.33 -20.64
#